data_AF-T1JHC4-F1
#
_entry.id   AF-T1JHC4-F1
#
_cell.length_a   1.000
_cell.length_b   1.000
_cell.length_c   1.000
_cell.angle_alpha   90.00
_cell.angle_beta   90.00
_cell.angle_gamma   90.00
#
_symmetry.space_group_name_H-M   'P 1'
#
loop_
_entity.id
_entity.type
_entity.pdbx_description
1 polymer ?
#
loop_
_entity_poly.entity_id
_entity_poly.type
_entity_poly.pdbx_seq_one_letter_code
_entity_poly.pdbx_strand_id
1 'polypeptide(L)'
;MSTICMSTASSPPIINYLLHLCKCTEHPYTAVRHMGARCLGVFSKVSTLKTMTVILDELLPSLGAMENDKKRQGTIEVVAHVIELLGLDLVPFIVLLVVPVLGRMSDPNQAVRLTATHCFASLVRLMPLENGLRDSPALPLHLIEKKQKEKQFLEQLVDIKKLENYHVPVPIEAELRCYQQEGVNWLFFLNSYKLHGILCDDMGLGKTLQSICILAGDHFNRDQEYKVCIWLLSLPYFVDLVPHRLKQTAAGRG
;
A
#
# COMPACT_ATOMS: atom_id res chain seq x y z
N MET A 1 30.04 -37.28 -20.69
CA MET A 1 30.48 -36.82 -19.36
C MET A 1 29.69 -35.55 -19.05
N SER A 2 28.43 -35.74 -18.68
CA SER A 2 27.94 -35.66 -17.29
C SER A 2 27.53 -34.24 -16.92
N THR A 3 26.37 -33.87 -17.47
CA THR A 3 25.34 -33.00 -16.89
C THR A 3 25.20 -33.30 -15.40
N ILE A 4 25.75 -32.46 -14.54
CA ILE A 4 25.46 -32.50 -13.11
C ILE A 4 24.21 -31.65 -12.90
N CYS A 5 23.12 -32.38 -12.68
CA CYS A 5 21.86 -31.93 -12.13
C CYS A 5 22.10 -31.00 -10.93
N MET A 6 21.87 -29.70 -11.06
CA MET A 6 21.67 -28.79 -9.93
C MET A 6 20.20 -28.89 -9.49
N SER A 7 19.82 -30.05 -8.96
CA SER A 7 18.60 -30.19 -8.17
C SER A 7 18.95 -30.02 -6.69
N THR A 8 18.22 -29.11 -6.02
CA THR A 8 18.19 -28.89 -4.56
C THR A 8 19.48 -28.33 -3.90
N ALA A 9 19.83 -27.07 -4.18
CA ALA A 9 20.68 -26.33 -3.24
C ALA A 9 19.81 -25.90 -2.04
N SER A 10 19.99 -26.56 -0.89
CA SER A 10 19.42 -26.11 0.37
C SER A 10 19.76 -24.64 0.58
N SER A 11 18.75 -23.80 0.80
CA SER A 11 18.94 -22.37 1.02
C SER A 11 20.02 -22.17 2.09
N PRO A 12 21.04 -21.32 1.91
CA PRO A 12 22.17 -21.23 2.84
C PRO A 12 21.67 -21.08 4.29
N PRO A 13 22.30 -21.75 5.28
CA PRO A 13 21.79 -21.80 6.67
C PRO A 13 21.53 -20.42 7.27
N ILE A 14 22.26 -19.42 6.78
CA ILE A 14 22.16 -18.03 7.19
C ILE A 14 20.75 -17.45 6.98
N ILE A 15 19.98 -17.95 6.00
CA ILE A 15 18.61 -17.53 5.71
C ILE A 15 17.65 -17.83 6.87
N ASN A 16 17.97 -18.79 7.73
CA ASN A 16 17.15 -19.09 8.91
C ASN A 16 17.13 -17.92 9.92
N TYR A 17 18.06 -16.96 9.80
CA TYR A 17 18.10 -15.77 10.65
C TYR A 17 17.31 -14.57 10.11
N LEU A 18 16.63 -14.68 8.96
CA LEU A 18 15.86 -13.57 8.36
C LEU A 18 14.86 -12.93 9.33
N LEU A 19 14.07 -13.75 10.04
CA LEU A 19 13.09 -13.25 11.01
C LEU A 19 13.75 -12.57 12.22
N HIS A 20 14.93 -13.05 12.63
CA HIS A 20 15.69 -12.39 13.70
C HIS A 20 16.23 -11.03 13.25
N LEU A 21 16.72 -10.93 12.01
CA LEU A 21 17.14 -9.66 11.42
C LEU A 21 15.98 -8.68 11.30
N CYS A 22 14.78 -9.15 10.95
CA CYS A 22 13.57 -8.32 10.95
C CYS A 22 13.33 -7.70 12.34
N LYS A 23 13.46 -8.48 13.42
CA LYS A 23 13.35 -7.96 14.79
C LYS A 23 14.43 -6.92 15.13
N CYS A 24 15.65 -7.06 14.60
CA CYS A 24 16.71 -6.07 14.78
C CYS A 24 16.34 -4.70 14.18
N THR A 25 15.55 -4.66 13.10
CA THR A 25 15.09 -3.40 12.48
C THR A 25 14.12 -2.62 13.37
N GLU A 26 13.53 -3.25 14.39
CA GLU A 26 12.63 -2.60 15.34
C GLU A 26 13.32 -2.22 16.66
N HIS A 27 14.64 -2.48 16.77
CA HIS A 27 15.40 -2.32 18.00
C HIS A 27 15.47 -0.84 18.46
N PRO A 28 15.48 -0.52 19.76
CA PRO A 28 15.57 0.86 20.25
C PRO A 28 16.85 1.59 19.82
N TYR A 29 17.98 0.89 19.73
CA TYR A 29 19.26 1.47 19.27
C TYR A 29 19.33 1.58 17.75
N THR A 30 19.57 2.80 17.26
CA THR A 30 19.66 3.11 15.82
C THR A 30 20.74 2.30 15.11
N ALA A 31 21.91 2.09 15.74
CA ALA A 31 22.99 1.29 15.14
C ALA A 31 22.57 -0.17 14.85
N VAL A 32 21.75 -0.75 15.72
CA VAL A 32 21.23 -2.12 15.54
C VAL A 32 20.20 -2.15 14.40
N ARG A 33 19.31 -1.14 14.33
CA ARG A 33 18.36 -1.01 13.21
C ARG A 33 19.08 -0.88 11.88
N HIS A 34 20.03 0.04 11.81
CA HIS A 34 20.84 0.29 10.62
C HIS A 34 21.56 -0.98 10.15
N MET A 35 22.23 -1.69 11.06
CA MET A 35 22.94 -2.92 10.70
C MET A 35 21.96 -4.03 10.29
N GLY A 36 20.82 -4.17 10.97
CA GLY A 36 19.76 -5.10 10.58
C GLY A 36 19.23 -4.82 9.18
N ALA A 37 18.99 -3.54 8.86
CA ALA A 37 18.53 -3.09 7.55
C ALA A 37 19.55 -3.38 6.44
N ARG A 38 20.83 -3.07 6.68
CA ARG A 38 21.92 -3.40 5.74
C ARG A 38 22.06 -4.90 5.52
N CYS A 39 22.01 -5.70 6.58
CA CYS A 39 22.03 -7.16 6.48
C CYS A 39 20.88 -7.66 5.60
N LEU A 40 19.64 -7.23 5.85
CA LEU A 40 18.48 -7.63 5.02
C LEU A 40 18.63 -7.20 3.56
N GLY A 41 19.19 -6.01 3.31
CA GLY A 41 19.56 -5.57 1.98
C GLY A 41 20.52 -6.54 1.29
N VAL A 42 21.60 -6.96 1.96
CA VAL A 42 22.56 -7.93 1.40
C VAL A 42 21.92 -9.30 1.19
N PHE A 43 21.07 -9.75 2.12
CA PHE A 43 20.34 -11.02 1.97
C PHE A 43 19.42 -11.03 0.76
N SER A 44 18.85 -9.87 0.39
CA SER A 44 18.02 -9.77 -0.81
C SER A 44 18.82 -10.14 -2.08
N LYS A 45 20.13 -9.86 -2.15
CA LYS A 45 21.01 -10.33 -3.25
C LYS A 45 21.28 -11.83 -3.22
N VAL A 46 21.43 -12.39 -2.02
CA VAL A 46 21.79 -13.81 -1.83
C VAL A 46 20.59 -14.73 -2.10
N SER A 47 19.40 -14.32 -1.67
CA SER A 47 18.15 -15.06 -1.87
C SER A 47 16.99 -14.11 -2.05
N THR A 48 16.82 -13.61 -3.28
CA THR A 48 15.85 -12.57 -3.63
C THR A 48 14.43 -12.95 -3.26
N LEU A 49 13.92 -14.06 -3.81
CA LEU A 49 12.51 -14.46 -3.60
C LEU A 49 12.20 -14.65 -2.11
N LYS A 50 12.99 -15.45 -1.39
CA LYS A 50 12.72 -15.76 0.01
C LYS A 50 12.86 -14.54 0.92
N THR A 51 13.89 -13.72 0.72
CA THR A 51 14.11 -12.51 1.52
C THR A 51 13.04 -11.46 1.23
N MET A 52 12.70 -11.23 -0.04
CA MET A 52 11.65 -10.27 -0.42
C MET A 52 10.28 -10.69 0.11
N THR A 53 9.92 -11.97 0.03
CA THR A 53 8.68 -12.46 0.63
C THR A 53 8.62 -12.14 2.13
N VAL A 54 9.70 -12.44 2.88
CA VAL A 54 9.77 -12.10 4.31
C VAL A 54 9.68 -10.59 4.55
N ILE A 55 10.37 -9.75 3.76
CA ILE A 55 10.31 -8.29 3.91
C ILE A 55 8.89 -7.78 3.63
N LEU A 56 8.24 -8.29 2.59
CA LEU A 56 6.89 -7.86 2.18
C LEU A 56 5.81 -8.29 3.17
N ASP A 57 5.95 -9.47 3.77
CA ASP A 57 4.97 -10.02 4.73
C ASP A 57 5.20 -9.52 6.16
N GLU A 58 6.45 -9.48 6.63
CA GLU A 58 6.76 -9.20 8.05
C GLU A 58 7.11 -7.74 8.32
N LEU A 59 7.84 -7.08 7.40
CA LEU A 59 8.36 -5.73 7.66
C LEU A 59 7.52 -4.63 7.03
N LEU A 60 7.08 -4.79 5.79
CA LEU A 60 6.37 -3.75 5.05
C LEU A 60 5.10 -3.26 5.76
N PRO A 61 4.28 -4.11 6.43
CA PRO A 61 3.12 -3.65 7.20
C PRO A 61 3.50 -2.68 8.33
N SER A 62 4.70 -2.79 8.89
CA SER A 62 5.20 -1.91 9.95
C SER A 62 5.38 -0.45 9.49
N LEU A 63 5.42 -0.17 8.18
CA LEU A 63 5.32 1.22 7.70
C LEU A 63 4.02 1.89 8.16
N GLY A 64 2.93 1.13 8.31
CA GLY A 64 1.62 1.64 8.77
C GLY A 64 1.53 1.93 10.28
N ALA A 65 2.53 1.58 11.07
CA ALA A 65 2.49 1.71 12.53
C ALA A 65 2.65 3.17 13.00
N MET A 66 1.55 3.94 13.00
CA MET A 66 1.55 5.39 13.31
C MET A 66 2.08 5.73 14.70
N GLU A 67 1.92 4.83 15.68
CA GLU A 67 2.34 5.05 17.07
C GLU A 67 3.81 4.68 17.33
N ASN A 68 4.48 4.03 16.37
CA ASN A 68 5.84 3.51 16.56
C ASN A 68 6.79 3.96 15.45
N ASP A 69 7.42 5.10 15.69
CA ASP A 69 8.41 5.70 14.80
C ASP A 69 9.59 4.75 14.51
N LYS A 70 10.02 3.94 15.48
CA LYS A 70 11.19 3.05 15.34
C LYS A 70 10.93 1.97 14.30
N LYS A 71 9.72 1.39 14.33
CA LYS A 71 9.27 0.41 13.33
C LYS A 71 9.25 1.02 11.93
N ARG A 72 8.66 2.20 11.78
CA ARG A 72 8.60 2.89 10.48
C ARG A 72 9.99 3.25 9.95
N GLN A 73 10.87 3.77 10.81
CA GLN A 73 12.26 4.10 10.48
C GLN A 73 13.04 2.85 10.05
N GLY A 74 12.97 1.76 10.80
CA GLY A 74 13.66 0.52 10.47
C GLY A 74 13.19 -0.08 9.15
N THR A 75 11.87 -0.15 8.94
CA THR A 75 11.32 -0.70 7.70
C THR A 75 11.67 0.16 6.49
N ILE A 76 11.55 1.50 6.56
CA ILE A 76 11.86 2.34 5.38
C ILE A 76 13.36 2.31 5.04
N GLU A 77 14.22 2.14 6.04
CA GLU A 77 15.66 1.94 5.85
C GLU A 77 15.98 0.60 5.18
N VAL A 78 15.28 -0.48 5.55
CA VAL A 78 15.37 -1.78 4.85
C VAL A 78 14.99 -1.61 3.38
N VAL A 79 13.87 -0.95 3.10
CA VAL A 79 13.40 -0.69 1.73
C VAL A 79 14.46 0.09 0.94
N ALA A 80 15.09 1.11 1.55
CA ALA A 80 16.15 1.87 0.90
C ALA A 80 17.35 0.99 0.50
N HIS A 81 17.84 0.15 1.41
CA HIS A 81 18.96 -0.75 1.11
C HIS A 81 18.61 -1.84 0.09
N VAL A 82 17.38 -2.36 0.12
CA VAL A 82 16.90 -3.31 -0.89
C VAL A 82 16.87 -2.67 -2.28
N ILE A 83 16.37 -1.43 -2.40
CA ILE A 83 16.34 -0.68 -3.67
C ILE A 83 17.76 -0.46 -4.19
N GLU A 84 18.65 -0.01 -3.32
CA GLU A 84 20.05 0.27 -3.65
C GLU A 84 20.79 -0.98 -4.15
N LEU A 85 20.58 -2.11 -3.47
CA LEU A 85 21.30 -3.34 -3.79
C LEU A 85 20.68 -4.07 -4.98
N LEU A 86 19.38 -4.39 -4.95
CA LEU A 86 18.76 -5.25 -5.98
C LEU A 86 18.79 -4.65 -7.39
N GLY A 87 18.65 -3.33 -7.53
CA GLY A 87 18.61 -2.70 -8.86
C GLY A 87 17.50 -3.29 -9.74
N LEU A 88 17.86 -3.88 -10.89
CA LEU A 88 16.88 -4.47 -11.83
C LEU A 88 16.19 -5.73 -11.29
N ASP A 89 16.83 -6.47 -10.38
CA ASP A 89 16.22 -7.65 -9.75
C ASP A 89 15.02 -7.28 -8.84
N LEU A 90 14.85 -5.98 -8.55
CA LEU A 90 13.71 -5.45 -7.81
C LEU A 90 12.43 -5.39 -8.66
N VAL A 91 12.54 -5.35 -10.00
CA VAL A 91 11.41 -5.04 -10.90
C VAL A 91 10.14 -5.84 -10.60
N PRO A 92 10.21 -7.16 -10.34
CA PRO A 92 9.01 -7.94 -10.02
C PRO A 92 8.26 -7.49 -8.76
N PHE A 93 8.93 -6.78 -7.85
CA PHE A 93 8.42 -6.35 -6.55
C PHE A 93 8.09 -4.85 -6.49
N ILE A 94 8.37 -4.07 -7.55
CA ILE A 94 8.22 -2.61 -7.52
C ILE A 94 6.80 -2.19 -7.14
N VAL A 95 5.79 -2.75 -7.80
CA VAL A 95 4.39 -2.40 -7.53
C VAL A 95 4.05 -2.59 -6.05
N LEU A 96 4.52 -3.69 -5.46
CA LEU A 96 4.33 -4.04 -4.04
C LEU A 96 5.00 -3.06 -3.05
N LEU A 97 5.97 -2.28 -3.52
CA LEU A 97 6.72 -1.31 -2.71
C LEU A 97 6.27 0.13 -2.94
N VAL A 98 5.86 0.47 -4.17
CA VAL A 98 5.51 1.84 -4.54
C VAL A 98 4.39 2.39 -3.67
N VAL A 99 3.30 1.63 -3.49
CA VAL A 99 2.12 2.13 -2.77
C VAL A 99 2.42 2.37 -1.28
N PRO A 100 3.02 1.42 -0.54
CA PRO A 100 3.41 1.66 0.86
C PRO A 100 4.41 2.82 1.03
N VAL A 101 5.39 2.96 0.11
CA VAL A 101 6.40 4.01 0.17
C VAL A 101 5.79 5.39 -0.12
N LEU A 102 4.91 5.49 -1.13
CA LEU A 102 4.18 6.71 -1.45
C LEU A 102 3.44 7.25 -0.22
N GLY A 103 2.75 6.36 0.52
CA GLY A 103 2.03 6.71 1.74
C GLY A 103 2.91 7.21 2.89
N ARG A 104 4.24 7.10 2.80
CA ARG A 104 5.21 7.58 3.82
C ARG A 104 5.91 8.88 3.44
N MET A 105 5.72 9.41 2.23
CA MET A 105 6.27 10.72 1.85
C MET A 105 5.70 11.88 2.70
N SER A 106 4.54 11.68 3.31
CA SER A 106 3.88 12.62 4.23
C SER A 106 3.88 12.16 5.70
N ASP A 107 4.77 11.24 6.09
CA ASP A 107 4.90 10.75 7.48
C ASP A 107 5.19 11.90 8.48
N PRO A 108 4.72 11.89 9.74
CA PRO A 108 5.10 12.91 10.73
C PRO A 108 6.61 12.94 11.03
N ASN A 109 7.30 11.80 10.92
CA ASN A 109 8.73 11.69 11.18
C ASN A 109 9.56 12.12 9.95
N GLN A 110 10.43 13.13 10.13
CA GLN A 110 11.21 13.72 9.03
C GLN A 110 12.12 12.71 8.33
N ALA A 111 12.79 11.83 9.08
CA ALA A 111 13.69 10.84 8.49
C ALA A 111 12.92 9.86 7.60
N VAL A 112 11.74 9.42 8.04
CA VAL A 112 10.87 8.52 7.26
C VAL A 112 10.42 9.21 5.97
N ARG A 113 9.96 10.47 6.03
CA ARG A 113 9.55 11.23 4.84
C ARG A 113 10.66 11.35 3.79
N LEU A 114 11.85 11.75 4.22
CA LEU A 114 12.97 12.00 3.31
C LEU A 114 13.42 10.70 2.65
N THR A 115 13.58 9.62 3.43
CA THR A 115 13.94 8.31 2.89
C THR A 115 12.86 7.76 1.98
N ALA A 116 11.58 7.88 2.35
CA ALA A 116 10.47 7.46 1.49
C ALA A 116 10.44 8.22 0.17
N THR A 117 10.70 9.53 0.20
CA THR A 117 10.78 10.37 -1.01
C THR A 117 11.90 9.90 -1.94
N HIS A 118 13.08 9.61 -1.39
CA HIS A 118 14.21 9.07 -2.17
C HIS A 118 13.91 7.68 -2.75
N CYS A 119 13.33 6.78 -1.94
CA CYS A 119 12.91 5.45 -2.37
C CYS A 119 11.87 5.53 -3.49
N PHE A 120 10.84 6.36 -3.32
CA PHE A 120 9.78 6.56 -4.32
C PHE A 120 10.35 7.04 -5.65
N ALA A 121 11.22 8.05 -5.63
CA ALA A 121 11.87 8.55 -6.84
C ALA A 121 12.65 7.45 -7.58
N SER A 122 13.24 6.52 -6.84
CA SER A 122 13.96 5.38 -7.42
C SER A 122 13.02 4.31 -7.99
N LEU A 123 11.95 3.98 -7.27
CA LEU A 123 10.95 3.00 -7.70
C LEU A 123 10.20 3.46 -8.96
N VAL A 124 9.78 4.73 -9.00
CA VAL A 124 9.04 5.28 -10.15
C VAL A 124 9.87 5.23 -11.44
N ARG A 125 11.18 5.45 -11.37
CA ARG A 125 12.07 5.31 -12.54
C ARG A 125 12.13 3.89 -13.09
N LEU A 126 11.96 2.89 -12.24
CA LEU A 126 12.03 1.48 -12.62
C LEU A 126 10.66 0.90 -13.01
N MET A 127 9.56 1.56 -12.62
CA MET A 127 8.18 1.11 -12.87
C MET A 127 7.87 0.79 -14.34
N PRO A 128 8.30 1.56 -15.36
CA PRO A 128 8.02 1.23 -16.76
C PRO A 128 8.59 -0.12 -17.21
N LEU A 129 9.62 -0.63 -16.52
CA LEU A 129 10.27 -1.90 -16.86
C LEU A 129 9.46 -3.13 -16.43
N GLU A 130 8.45 -2.95 -15.57
CA GLU A 130 7.63 -4.05 -15.06
C GLU A 130 6.89 -4.80 -16.18
N ASN A 131 6.35 -4.08 -17.16
CA ASN A 131 5.56 -4.67 -18.25
C ASN A 131 6.40 -5.45 -19.26
N GLY A 132 7.74 -5.36 -19.19
CA GLY A 132 8.66 -5.97 -20.15
C GLY A 132 9.21 -7.34 -19.77
N LEU A 133 9.01 -7.80 -18.52
CA LEU A 133 9.63 -9.03 -18.02
C LEU A 133 8.66 -10.22 -18.06
N ARG A 134 9.06 -11.29 -18.75
CA ARG A 134 8.30 -12.55 -18.89
C ARG A 134 8.53 -13.51 -17.71
N ASP A 135 9.68 -13.39 -17.03
CA ASP A 135 10.09 -14.28 -15.94
C ASP A 135 9.83 -13.62 -14.57
N SER A 136 8.56 -13.52 -14.19
CA SER A 136 8.24 -13.15 -12.80
C SER A 136 8.63 -14.32 -11.89
N PRO A 137 9.37 -14.09 -10.78
CA PRO A 137 9.64 -15.15 -9.82
C PRO A 137 8.33 -15.71 -9.28
N ALA A 138 8.36 -16.97 -8.82
CA ALA A 138 7.22 -17.69 -8.26
C ALA A 138 6.79 -17.06 -6.91
N LEU A 139 6.10 -15.92 -6.98
CA LEU A 139 5.52 -15.24 -5.84
C LEU A 139 4.40 -16.09 -5.23
N PRO A 140 4.28 -16.12 -3.89
CA PRO A 140 3.09 -16.64 -3.22
C PRO A 140 1.79 -16.00 -3.75
N LEU A 141 0.71 -16.78 -3.78
CA LEU A 141 -0.58 -16.35 -4.34
C LEU A 141 -1.10 -15.04 -3.73
N HIS A 142 -1.00 -14.88 -2.41
CA HIS A 142 -1.46 -13.66 -1.73
C HIS A 142 -0.68 -12.41 -2.15
N LEU A 143 0.62 -12.55 -2.47
CA LEU A 143 1.43 -11.44 -2.97
C LEU A 143 1.10 -11.11 -4.43
N ILE A 144 0.68 -12.11 -5.23
CA ILE A 144 0.20 -11.87 -6.60
C ILE A 144 -1.11 -11.08 -6.57
N GLU A 145 -2.06 -11.47 -5.73
CA GLU A 145 -3.33 -10.76 -5.55
C GLU A 145 -3.10 -9.33 -5.05
N LYS A 146 -2.24 -9.16 -4.02
CA LYS A 146 -1.85 -7.84 -3.51
C LYS A 146 -1.22 -6.98 -4.60
N LYS A 147 -0.33 -7.56 -5.41
CA LYS A 147 0.33 -6.87 -6.52
C LYS A 147 -0.68 -6.41 -7.57
N GLN A 148 -1.65 -7.25 -7.94
CA GLN A 148 -2.69 -6.88 -8.90
C GLN A 148 -3.54 -5.72 -8.38
N LYS A 149 -3.94 -5.76 -7.11
CA LYS A 149 -4.69 -4.68 -6.46
C LYS A 149 -3.91 -3.36 -6.45
N GLU A 150 -2.64 -3.40 -6.06
CA GLU A 150 -1.78 -2.22 -6.04
C GLU A 150 -1.48 -1.68 -7.45
N LYS A 151 -1.35 -2.56 -8.45
CA LYS A 151 -1.21 -2.17 -9.86
C LYS A 151 -2.45 -1.43 -10.34
N GLN A 152 -3.64 -1.98 -10.10
CA GLN A 152 -4.91 -1.33 -10.47
C GLN A 152 -5.03 0.05 -9.84
N PHE A 153 -4.68 0.18 -8.55
CA PHE A 153 -4.64 1.47 -7.87
C PHE A 153 -3.69 2.46 -8.52
N LEU A 154 -2.46 2.04 -8.89
CA LEU A 154 -1.49 2.91 -9.55
C LEU A 154 -1.95 3.34 -10.95
N GLU A 155 -2.56 2.42 -11.71
CA GLU A 155 -3.12 2.76 -13.03
C GLU A 155 -4.24 3.80 -12.92
N GLN A 156 -5.12 3.65 -11.92
CA GLN A 156 -6.18 4.61 -11.62
C GLN A 156 -5.64 5.97 -11.11
N LEU A 157 -4.51 5.95 -10.39
CA LEU A 157 -3.86 7.17 -9.90
C LEU A 157 -3.21 7.98 -11.04
N VAL A 158 -2.63 7.30 -12.04
CA VAL A 158 -1.94 7.94 -13.17
C VAL A 158 -2.91 8.33 -14.29
N ASP A 159 -3.89 7.48 -14.57
CA ASP A 159 -4.86 7.70 -15.65
C ASP A 159 -6.29 7.83 -15.10
N ILE A 160 -6.72 9.08 -14.93
CA ILE A 160 -8.06 9.45 -14.43
C ILE A 160 -9.17 8.87 -15.33
N LYS A 161 -8.90 8.59 -16.61
CA LYS A 161 -9.89 8.01 -17.53
C LYS A 161 -10.19 6.54 -17.25
N LYS A 162 -9.33 5.86 -16.49
CA LYS A 162 -9.54 4.47 -16.05
C LYS A 162 -10.33 4.37 -14.74
N LEU A 163 -10.76 5.51 -14.18
CA LEU A 163 -11.57 5.50 -12.97
C LEU A 163 -12.94 4.89 -13.24
N GLU A 164 -13.43 4.15 -12.25
CA GLU A 164 -14.79 3.64 -12.27
C GLU A 164 -15.78 4.79 -12.16
N ASN A 165 -16.89 4.67 -12.89
CA ASN A 165 -17.98 5.63 -12.80
C ASN A 165 -18.67 5.49 -11.43
N TYR A 166 -18.54 6.52 -10.60
CA TYR A 166 -19.22 6.59 -9.34
C TYR A 166 -20.63 7.16 -9.52
N HIS A 167 -21.62 6.32 -9.26
CA HIS A 167 -23.01 6.75 -9.18
C HIS A 167 -23.31 7.21 -7.77
N VAL A 168 -23.67 8.49 -7.64
CA VAL A 168 -24.02 9.07 -6.35
C VAL A 168 -25.31 8.40 -5.84
N PRO A 169 -25.30 7.76 -4.66
CA PRO A 169 -26.42 6.92 -4.19
C PRO A 169 -27.59 7.75 -3.63
N VAL A 170 -27.42 9.06 -3.53
CA VAL A 170 -28.47 9.99 -3.08
C VAL A 170 -29.03 10.76 -4.28
N PRO A 171 -30.35 11.03 -4.31
CA PRO A 171 -30.93 11.88 -5.34
C PRO A 171 -30.38 13.30 -5.20
N ILE A 172 -29.85 13.84 -6.29
CA ILE A 172 -29.38 15.22 -6.39
C ILE A 172 -30.19 15.88 -7.50
N GLU A 173 -30.84 17.00 -7.19
CA GLU A 173 -31.60 17.82 -8.15
C GLU A 173 -30.65 18.62 -9.07
N ALA A 174 -29.68 17.94 -9.69
CA ALA A 174 -28.74 18.53 -10.62
C ALA A 174 -28.23 17.46 -11.60
N GLU A 175 -28.12 17.82 -12.87
CA GLU A 175 -27.46 17.00 -13.88
C GLU A 175 -25.96 17.32 -13.90
N LEU A 176 -25.13 16.31 -13.63
CA LEU A 176 -23.68 16.46 -13.71
C LEU A 176 -23.26 16.47 -15.18
N ARG A 177 -22.51 17.51 -15.58
CA ARG A 177 -21.82 17.52 -16.87
C ARG A 177 -20.69 16.48 -16.88
N CYS A 178 -20.25 16.05 -18.06
CA CYS A 178 -19.20 15.03 -18.21
C CYS A 178 -17.96 15.29 -17.32
N TYR A 179 -17.39 16.50 -17.39
CA TYR A 179 -16.23 16.88 -16.58
C TYR A 179 -16.51 16.92 -15.06
N GLN A 180 -17.76 17.21 -14.66
CA GLN A 180 -18.15 17.19 -13.24
C GLN A 180 -18.29 15.76 -12.74
N GLN A 181 -18.81 14.86 -13.58
CA GLN A 181 -18.83 13.43 -13.29
C GLN A 181 -17.42 12.86 -13.19
N GLU A 182 -16.49 13.26 -14.07
CA GLU A 182 -15.08 12.89 -13.97
C GLU A 182 -14.45 13.39 -12.65
N GLY A 183 -14.70 14.63 -12.27
CA GLY A 183 -14.24 15.19 -10.98
C GLY A 183 -14.84 14.45 -9.77
N VAL A 184 -16.11 14.09 -9.82
CA VAL A 184 -16.77 13.25 -8.81
C VAL A 184 -16.15 11.84 -8.77
N ASN A 185 -15.91 11.20 -9.91
CA ASN A 185 -15.24 9.89 -9.98
C ASN A 185 -13.84 9.96 -9.34
N TRP A 186 -13.08 11.03 -9.60
CA TRP A 186 -11.76 11.25 -9.01
C TRP A 186 -11.80 11.45 -7.51
N LEU A 187 -12.72 12.28 -7.00
CA LEU A 187 -12.92 12.46 -5.57
C LEU A 187 -13.39 11.17 -4.87
N PHE A 188 -14.24 10.37 -5.53
CA PHE A 188 -14.64 9.06 -5.02
C PHE A 188 -13.47 8.08 -4.96
N PHE A 189 -12.61 8.07 -5.98
CA PHE A 189 -11.36 7.30 -5.99
C PHE A 189 -10.47 7.70 -4.80
N LEU A 190 -10.23 9.00 -4.60
CA LEU A 190 -9.44 9.47 -3.45
C LEU A 190 -10.05 9.00 -2.12
N ASN A 191 -11.36 9.12 -1.93
CA ASN A 191 -12.03 8.68 -0.71
C ASN A 191 -11.94 7.15 -0.51
N SER A 192 -12.07 6.37 -1.59
CA SER A 192 -11.99 4.91 -1.58
C SER A 192 -10.62 4.41 -1.12
N TYR A 193 -9.56 5.12 -1.53
CA TYR A 193 -8.17 4.81 -1.17
C TYR A 193 -7.61 5.64 -0.01
N LYS A 194 -8.45 6.43 0.69
CA LYS A 194 -8.05 7.29 1.83
C LYS A 194 -6.93 8.28 1.48
N LEU A 195 -6.96 8.75 0.25
CA LEU A 195 -6.09 9.80 -0.25
C LEU A 195 -6.73 11.17 -0.05
N HIS A 196 -5.89 12.20 -0.07
CA HIS A 196 -6.30 13.59 -0.04
C HIS A 196 -5.83 14.25 -1.33
N GLY A 197 -6.64 15.14 -1.89
CA GLY A 197 -6.34 15.84 -3.12
C GLY A 197 -6.91 17.25 -3.09
N ILE A 198 -6.42 18.09 -4.00
CA ILE A 198 -6.91 19.45 -4.18
C ILE A 198 -7.64 19.50 -5.52
N LEU A 199 -8.92 19.92 -5.50
CA LEU A 199 -9.69 20.14 -6.70
C LEU A 199 -9.42 21.56 -7.23
N CYS A 200 -8.50 21.66 -8.19
CA CYS A 200 -8.00 22.92 -8.74
C CYS A 200 -8.68 23.33 -10.06
N ASP A 201 -9.93 22.93 -10.29
CA ASP A 201 -10.70 23.33 -11.47
C ASP A 201 -10.83 24.87 -11.56
N ASP A 202 -10.96 25.40 -12.78
CA ASP A 202 -11.25 26.81 -13.02
C ASP A 202 -12.52 27.31 -12.30
N MET A 203 -12.60 28.61 -12.09
CA MET A 203 -13.78 29.25 -11.50
C MET A 203 -15.02 28.98 -12.37
N GLY A 204 -16.13 28.62 -11.74
CA GLY A 204 -17.40 28.34 -12.44
C GLY A 204 -17.63 26.89 -12.88
N LEU A 205 -16.64 26.00 -12.80
CA LEU A 205 -16.80 24.57 -13.15
C LEU A 205 -17.60 23.74 -12.11
N GLY A 206 -18.07 24.37 -11.03
CA GLY A 206 -18.98 23.72 -10.09
C GLY A 206 -18.29 22.82 -9.05
N LYS A 207 -17.09 23.19 -8.59
CA LYS A 207 -16.36 22.50 -7.50
C LYS A 207 -17.22 22.23 -6.25
N THR A 208 -18.08 23.19 -5.91
CA THR A 208 -19.03 23.06 -4.79
C THR A 208 -20.01 21.91 -5.02
N LEU A 209 -20.60 21.81 -6.22
CA LEU A 209 -21.52 20.74 -6.57
C LEU A 209 -20.81 19.38 -6.51
N GLN A 210 -19.61 19.27 -7.12
CA GLN A 210 -18.82 18.04 -7.09
C GLN A 210 -18.49 17.60 -5.65
N SER A 211 -18.14 18.55 -4.78
CA SER A 211 -17.83 18.29 -3.37
C SER A 211 -19.07 17.81 -2.60
N ILE A 212 -20.24 18.43 -2.83
CA ILE A 212 -21.50 18.04 -2.21
C ILE A 212 -21.89 16.61 -2.62
N CYS A 213 -21.77 16.26 -3.91
CA CYS A 213 -22.07 14.92 -4.41
C CYS A 213 -21.31 13.84 -3.63
N ILE A 214 -20.02 14.06 -3.41
CA ILE A 214 -19.15 13.10 -2.71
C ILE A 214 -19.41 13.05 -1.22
N LEU A 215 -19.60 14.21 -0.57
CA LEU A 215 -19.92 14.25 0.85
C LEU A 215 -21.27 13.59 1.14
N ALA A 216 -22.29 13.86 0.31
CA ALA A 216 -23.62 13.27 0.49
C ALA A 216 -23.60 11.76 0.23
N GLY A 217 -22.90 11.31 -0.81
CA GLY A 217 -22.71 9.89 -1.10
C GLY A 217 -21.94 9.14 0.00
N ASP A 218 -20.85 9.72 0.51
CA ASP A 218 -20.07 9.15 1.62
C ASP A 218 -20.88 9.08 2.91
N HIS A 219 -21.65 10.13 3.25
CA HIS A 219 -22.53 10.12 4.41
C HIS A 219 -23.60 9.04 4.32
N PHE A 220 -24.22 8.87 3.15
CA PHE A 220 -25.18 7.80 2.91
C PHE A 220 -24.56 6.41 3.09
N ASN A 221 -23.39 6.16 2.50
CA ASN A 221 -22.71 4.87 2.60
C ASN A 221 -22.34 4.53 4.05
N ARG A 222 -21.84 5.50 4.82
CA ARG A 222 -21.54 5.31 6.24
C ARG A 222 -22.78 4.99 7.07
N ASP A 223 -23.92 5.62 6.76
CA ASP A 223 -25.18 5.32 7.44
C ASP A 223 -25.67 3.90 7.13
N GLN A 224 -25.52 3.43 5.89
CA GLN A 224 -25.80 2.04 5.51
C GLN A 224 -24.87 1.05 6.23
N GLU A 225 -23.56 1.32 6.24
CA GLU A 225 -22.58 0.51 6.99
C GLU A 225 -22.93 0.44 8.48
N TYR A 226 -23.30 1.57 9.09
CA TYR A 226 -23.70 1.62 10.49
C TYR A 226 -24.98 0.83 10.78
N LYS A 227 -25.99 0.91 9.92
CA LYS A 227 -27.21 0.08 10.04
C LYS A 227 -26.89 -1.40 9.96
N VAL A 228 -26.00 -1.81 9.06
CA VAL A 228 -25.52 -3.20 8.96
C VAL A 228 -24.77 -3.60 10.23
N CYS A 229 -23.94 -2.71 10.80
CA CYS A 229 -23.27 -2.96 12.08
C CYS A 229 -24.27 -3.25 13.20
N ILE A 230 -25.25 -2.35 13.39
CA ILE A 230 -26.27 -2.51 14.43
C ILE A 230 -27.04 -3.80 14.21
N TRP A 231 -27.42 -4.09 12.97
CA TRP A 231 -28.15 -5.31 12.64
C TRP A 231 -27.34 -6.57 12.97
N LEU A 232 -26.07 -6.63 12.58
CA LEU A 232 -25.17 -7.74 12.93
C LEU A 232 -24.94 -7.87 14.44
N LEU A 233 -24.85 -6.75 15.17
CA LEU A 233 -24.71 -6.75 16.63
C LEU A 233 -26.01 -7.20 17.34
N SER A 234 -27.16 -7.06 16.69
CA SER A 234 -28.46 -7.50 17.22
C SER A 234 -28.72 -9.00 17.04
N LEU A 235 -27.93 -9.69 16.22
CA LEU A 235 -28.04 -11.13 16.02
C LEU A 235 -27.24 -11.89 17.10
N PRO A 236 -27.89 -12.77 17.89
CA PRO A 236 -27.17 -13.65 18.79
C PRO A 236 -26.20 -14.51 17.97
N TYR A 237 -24.95 -14.64 18.44
CA TYR A 237 -23.83 -15.39 17.83
C TYR A 237 -23.00 -14.71 16.72
N PHE A 238 -23.31 -13.50 16.25
CA PHE A 238 -22.54 -12.85 15.15
C PHE A 238 -21.64 -11.67 15.56
N VAL A 239 -21.55 -11.35 16.85
CA VAL A 239 -20.73 -10.24 17.39
C VAL A 239 -19.24 -10.38 17.04
N ASP A 240 -18.75 -11.62 16.94
CA ASP A 240 -17.35 -11.92 16.62
C ASP A 240 -17.03 -11.82 15.12
N LEU A 241 -18.05 -11.85 14.25
CA LEU A 241 -17.89 -11.72 12.80
C LEU A 241 -17.91 -10.27 12.30
N VAL A 242 -18.18 -9.29 13.17
CA VAL A 242 -18.19 -7.88 12.78
C VAL A 242 -16.76 -7.43 12.45
N PRO A 243 -16.46 -7.05 11.18
CA PRO A 243 -15.15 -6.56 10.77
C PRO A 243 -14.65 -5.40 11.64
N HIS A 244 -13.35 -5.33 11.90
CA HIS A 244 -12.75 -4.30 12.76
C HIS A 244 -13.10 -2.85 12.31
N ARG A 245 -13.24 -2.64 10.99
CA ARG A 245 -13.65 -1.34 10.40
C ARG A 245 -15.05 -0.90 10.85
N LEU A 246 -15.97 -1.85 10.99
CA LEU A 246 -17.37 -1.64 11.35
C LEU A 246 -17.53 -1.40 12.86
N LYS A 247 -16.66 -2.00 13.70
CA LYS A 247 -16.60 -1.74 15.15
C LYS A 247 -16.16 -0.30 15.48
N GLN A 248 -15.22 0.27 14.71
CA GLN A 248 -14.73 1.65 14.93
C GLN A 248 -15.79 2.72 14.61
N THR A 249 -16.62 2.51 13.59
CA THR A 249 -17.72 3.41 13.23
C THR A 249 -18.83 3.47 14.30
N ALA A 250 -19.05 2.38 15.05
CA ALA A 250 -20.04 2.35 16.11
C ALA A 250 -19.57 3.04 17.41
N ALA A 251 -18.27 3.03 17.70
CA ALA A 251 -17.71 3.60 18.93
C ALA A 251 -17.61 5.15 18.92
N GLY A 252 -17.62 5.78 17.75
CA GLY A 252 -17.44 7.24 17.61
C GLY A 252 -18.71 8.09 17.69
N ARG A 253 -19.89 7.51 17.95
CA ARG A 253 -21.18 8.21 18.05
C ARG A 253 -21.92 7.98 19.38
N GLY A 254 -21.24 7.41 20.38
CA GLY A 254 -21.76 7.22 21.75
C GLY A 254 -21.52 8.44 22.63
#